data_AF-A0A0K2RLH1-F1
#
_entry.id   AF-A0A0K2RLH1-F1
#
_cell.length_a   1.000
_cell.length_b   1.000
_cell.length_c   1.000
_cell.angle_alpha   90.00
_cell.angle_beta   90.00
_cell.angle_gamma   90.00
#
_symmetry.space_group_name_H-M   'P 1'
#
loop_
_entity.id
_entity.type
_entity.pdbx_description
1 polymer ?
#
loop_
_entity_poly.entity_id
_entity_poly.type
_entity_poly.pdbx_seq_one_letter_code
_entity_poly.pdbx_strand_id
1 'polypeptide(L)'
;MSSLSQDWSNNIASRQVIEHRPNFWTDPRALNPNNGAGEVIAVRWDRDAAQLVEWWKSSPAHDALLRDPRLNVIGVGITFTDGNYQTTPNSYTMWGVVNLFGYTTLPAGTVNSPGAGTAPPQLPPPTVCDPIVKHEPPTLDLSAAAIRSAGDLVAVDPSGNLRDYPALGNGTFGPARTVGTGFAGAKEVMTTDWDRDGVIDVLVQMLDGRLLLYPGVVSGGFKAQWCWAYRVGSR
;
A
#
# COMPACT_ATOMS: atom_id res chain seq x y z
N MET A 1 -13.22 -6.79 9.81
CA MET A 1 -13.36 -7.69 8.63
C MET A 1 -12.50 -7.24 7.46
N SER A 2 -12.64 -6.03 6.91
CA SER A 2 -11.87 -5.62 5.72
C SER A 2 -10.34 -5.70 5.89
N SER A 3 -9.81 -5.44 7.08
CA SER A 3 -8.39 -5.65 7.38
C SER A 3 -7.93 -7.11 7.22
N LEU A 4 -8.79 -8.08 7.55
CA LEU A 4 -8.51 -9.51 7.36
C LEU A 4 -8.36 -9.85 5.88
N SER A 5 -9.31 -9.36 5.07
CA SER A 5 -9.34 -9.58 3.63
C SER A 5 -8.19 -8.85 2.93
N GLN A 6 -7.88 -7.61 3.35
CA GLN A 6 -6.77 -6.83 2.82
C GLN A 6 -5.42 -7.52 3.07
N ASP A 7 -5.19 -8.02 4.28
CA ASP A 7 -3.96 -8.74 4.61
C ASP A 7 -3.77 -9.98 3.72
N TRP A 8 -4.85 -10.74 3.48
CA TRP A 8 -4.75 -11.93 2.65
C TRP A 8 -4.54 -11.56 1.18
N SER A 9 -5.23 -10.52 0.69
CA SER A 9 -5.04 -10.00 -0.68
C SER A 9 -3.58 -9.60 -0.92
N ASN A 10 -2.97 -8.88 0.02
CA ASN A 10 -1.55 -8.53 0.00
C ASN A 10 -0.66 -9.79 -0.01
N ASN A 11 -0.99 -10.79 0.80
CA ASN A 11 -0.21 -12.02 0.93
C ASN A 11 -0.19 -12.83 -0.38
N ILE A 12 -1.35 -13.05 -0.99
CA ILE A 12 -1.46 -13.81 -2.24
C ILE A 12 -0.86 -13.04 -3.43
N ALA A 13 -1.02 -11.72 -3.47
CA ALA A 13 -0.43 -10.86 -4.49
C ALA A 13 1.11 -10.87 -4.43
N SER A 14 1.69 -10.79 -3.24
CA SER A 14 3.15 -10.77 -3.05
C SER A 14 3.83 -12.07 -3.49
N ARG A 15 3.10 -13.19 -3.44
CA ARG A 15 3.58 -14.52 -3.84
C ARG A 15 3.13 -14.91 -5.23
N GLN A 16 2.20 -14.16 -5.82
CA GLN A 16 1.53 -14.47 -7.07
C GLN A 16 0.90 -15.88 -7.08
N VAL A 17 0.25 -16.27 -5.98
CA VAL A 17 -0.41 -17.58 -5.82
C VAL A 17 -1.87 -17.36 -5.47
N ILE A 18 -2.78 -17.95 -6.24
CA ILE A 18 -4.21 -17.92 -5.94
C ILE A 18 -4.53 -19.09 -5.01
N GLU A 19 -4.75 -18.80 -3.73
CA GLU A 19 -5.15 -19.81 -2.74
C GLU A 19 -6.00 -19.23 -1.63
N HIS A 20 -6.90 -20.06 -1.11
CA HIS A 20 -7.73 -19.71 0.02
C HIS A 20 -6.95 -19.68 1.32
N ARG A 21 -7.33 -18.79 2.25
CA ARG A 21 -6.76 -18.78 3.58
C ARG A 21 -7.35 -19.92 4.42
N PRO A 22 -6.54 -20.86 4.92
CA PRO A 22 -7.06 -21.89 5.82
C PRO A 22 -7.52 -21.25 7.15
N ASN A 23 -8.68 -21.71 7.66
CA ASN A 23 -9.22 -21.33 8.96
C ASN A 23 -9.40 -19.81 9.17
N PHE A 24 -9.63 -19.02 8.12
CA PHE A 24 -9.76 -17.57 8.24
C PHE A 24 -10.89 -17.13 9.19
N TRP A 25 -11.91 -17.97 9.40
CA TRP A 25 -13.01 -17.73 10.34
C TRP A 25 -12.61 -17.82 11.82
N THR A 26 -11.43 -18.35 12.14
CA THR A 26 -10.89 -18.37 13.51
C THR A 26 -9.99 -17.18 13.81
N ASP A 27 -9.71 -16.31 12.83
CA ASP A 27 -8.94 -15.09 13.07
C ASP A 27 -9.72 -14.20 14.06
N PRO A 28 -9.08 -13.62 15.09
CA PRO A 28 -9.77 -12.77 16.07
C PRO A 28 -10.56 -11.62 15.42
N ARG A 29 -10.10 -11.12 14.27
CA ARG A 29 -10.76 -10.05 13.52
C ARG A 29 -12.06 -10.49 12.85
N ALA A 30 -12.28 -11.81 12.75
CA ALA A 30 -13.54 -12.43 12.34
C ALA A 30 -14.58 -12.48 13.47
N LEU A 31 -14.26 -12.05 14.70
CA LEU A 31 -15.25 -11.84 15.78
C LEU A 31 -16.21 -13.03 16.01
N ASN A 32 -15.73 -14.26 15.84
CA ASN A 32 -16.46 -15.52 16.06
C ASN A 32 -17.78 -15.65 15.26
N PRO A 33 -17.72 -15.82 13.93
CA PRO A 33 -18.92 -16.08 13.13
C PRO A 33 -19.58 -17.39 13.57
N ASN A 34 -20.90 -17.39 13.68
CA ASN A 34 -21.68 -18.53 14.19
C ASN A 34 -22.73 -19.05 13.21
N ASN A 35 -22.79 -18.46 12.01
CA ASN A 35 -23.78 -18.80 10.98
C ASN A 35 -23.12 -18.95 9.59
N GLY A 36 -21.87 -19.41 9.55
CA GLY A 36 -21.14 -19.71 8.32
C GLY A 36 -20.01 -18.72 8.01
N ALA A 37 -19.13 -19.15 7.11
CA ALA A 37 -18.04 -18.35 6.58
C ALA A 37 -17.75 -18.78 5.13
N GLY A 38 -17.40 -17.81 4.29
CA GLY A 38 -17.01 -18.03 2.90
C GLY A 38 -15.87 -17.10 2.50
N GLU A 39 -15.06 -17.52 1.53
CA GLU A 39 -14.04 -16.68 0.93
C GLU A 39 -14.14 -16.76 -0.58
N VAL A 40 -14.02 -15.61 -1.22
CA VAL A 40 -13.97 -15.48 -2.67
C VAL A 40 -12.68 -14.77 -3.04
N ILE A 41 -11.97 -15.30 -4.03
CA ILE A 41 -10.74 -14.70 -4.56
C ILE A 41 -10.94 -14.42 -6.05
N ALA A 42 -10.51 -13.25 -6.49
CA ALA A 42 -10.36 -12.96 -7.92
C ALA A 42 -9.09 -12.17 -8.18
N VAL A 43 -8.76 -12.12 -9.45
CA VAL A 43 -7.62 -11.42 -10.02
C VAL A 43 -8.04 -10.76 -11.34
N ARG A 44 -7.39 -9.68 -11.72
CA ARG A 44 -7.56 -9.05 -13.02
C ARG A 44 -6.22 -8.66 -13.59
N TRP A 45 -6.10 -8.79 -14.90
CA TRP A 45 -4.98 -8.28 -15.68
C TRP A 45 -5.15 -6.80 -16.07
N ASP A 46 -6.32 -6.23 -15.77
CA ASP A 46 -6.57 -4.79 -15.74
C ASP A 46 -6.95 -4.35 -14.32
N ARG A 47 -7.28 -3.06 -14.16
CA ARG A 47 -7.68 -2.45 -12.88
C ARG A 47 -9.17 -2.17 -12.79
N ASP A 48 -9.99 -2.97 -13.49
CA ASP A 48 -11.44 -2.83 -13.49
C ASP A 48 -12.07 -3.66 -12.36
N ALA A 49 -12.37 -2.98 -11.25
CA ALA A 49 -13.00 -3.60 -10.09
C ALA A 49 -14.46 -4.05 -10.35
N ALA A 50 -15.17 -3.44 -11.31
CA ALA A 50 -16.51 -3.89 -11.66
C ALA A 50 -16.45 -5.25 -12.38
N GLN A 51 -15.47 -5.44 -13.26
CA GLN A 51 -15.24 -6.72 -13.91
C GLN A 51 -14.81 -7.83 -12.95
N LEU A 52 -14.17 -7.47 -11.84
CA LEU A 52 -13.82 -8.41 -10.79
C LEU A 52 -15.08 -8.95 -10.09
N VAL A 53 -16.09 -8.11 -9.86
CA VAL A 53 -17.40 -8.51 -9.32
C VAL A 53 -18.20 -9.35 -10.32
N GLU A 54 -18.19 -8.99 -11.60
CA GLU A 54 -18.85 -9.79 -12.64
C GLU A 54 -18.19 -11.16 -12.80
N TRP A 55 -16.87 -11.25 -12.63
CA TRP A 55 -16.19 -12.54 -12.66
C TRP A 55 -16.62 -13.45 -11.50
N TRP A 56 -16.77 -12.91 -10.28
CA TRP A 56 -17.33 -13.67 -9.16
C TRP A 56 -18.72 -14.22 -9.46
N LYS A 57 -19.61 -13.40 -10.02
CA LYS A 57 -20.99 -13.80 -10.38
C LYS A 57 -21.02 -14.88 -11.46
N SER A 58 -20.03 -14.92 -12.34
CA SER A 58 -19.96 -15.94 -13.39
C SER A 58 -19.47 -17.32 -12.89
N SER A 59 -18.93 -17.40 -11.66
CA SER A 59 -18.51 -18.65 -11.04
C SER A 59 -19.62 -19.22 -10.14
N PRO A 60 -20.13 -20.43 -10.40
CA PRO A 60 -21.21 -21.02 -9.60
C PRO A 60 -20.90 -21.12 -8.10
N ALA A 61 -19.67 -21.45 -7.73
CA ALA A 61 -19.27 -21.57 -6.33
C ALA A 61 -19.16 -20.21 -5.62
N HIS A 62 -18.68 -19.18 -6.32
CA HIS A 62 -18.56 -17.84 -5.76
C HIS A 62 -19.93 -17.15 -5.70
N ASP A 63 -20.76 -17.29 -6.73
CA ASP A 63 -22.14 -16.77 -6.76
C ASP A 63 -23.00 -17.38 -5.65
N ALA A 64 -22.82 -18.67 -5.34
CA ALA A 64 -23.49 -19.32 -4.22
C ALA A 64 -23.16 -18.67 -2.87
N LEU A 65 -21.90 -18.26 -2.64
CA LEU A 65 -21.50 -17.54 -1.43
C LEU A 65 -22.06 -16.11 -1.42
N LEU A 66 -22.01 -15.40 -2.55
CA LEU A 66 -22.52 -14.03 -2.66
C LEU A 66 -24.04 -13.93 -2.44
N ARG A 67 -24.78 -15.02 -2.69
CA ARG A 67 -26.24 -15.09 -2.52
C ARG A 67 -26.67 -15.78 -1.24
N ASP A 68 -25.75 -16.32 -0.45
CA ASP A 68 -26.09 -17.03 0.77
C ASP A 68 -26.63 -16.05 1.82
N PRO A 69 -27.94 -16.09 2.17
CA PRO A 69 -28.52 -15.13 3.10
C PRO A 69 -27.98 -15.29 4.53
N ARG A 70 -27.28 -16.38 4.84
CA ARG A 70 -26.62 -16.58 6.13
C ARG A 70 -25.41 -15.67 6.28
N LEU A 71 -24.74 -15.32 5.19
CA LEU A 71 -23.53 -14.50 5.18
C LEU A 71 -23.92 -13.03 5.09
N ASN A 72 -23.97 -12.37 6.25
CA ASN A 72 -24.56 -11.05 6.42
C ASN A 72 -23.54 -9.95 6.76
N VAL A 73 -22.25 -10.29 6.80
CA VAL A 73 -21.16 -9.33 6.97
C VAL A 73 -20.07 -9.64 5.95
N ILE A 74 -19.54 -8.59 5.32
CA ILE A 74 -18.52 -8.69 4.28
C ILE A 74 -17.27 -7.88 4.67
N GLY A 75 -16.10 -8.47 4.43
CA GLY A 75 -14.82 -7.78 4.36
C GLY A 75 -14.29 -7.87 2.93
N VAL A 76 -13.79 -6.76 2.40
CA VAL A 76 -13.19 -6.71 1.06
C VAL A 76 -11.78 -6.17 1.18
N GLY A 77 -10.84 -6.81 0.51
CA GLY A 77 -9.45 -6.39 0.39
C GLY A 77 -9.00 -6.44 -1.07
N ILE A 78 -8.44 -5.34 -1.57
CA ILE A 78 -7.95 -5.22 -2.94
C ILE A 78 -6.48 -4.83 -2.91
N THR A 79 -5.67 -5.52 -3.70
CA THR A 79 -4.25 -5.22 -3.90
C THR A 79 -4.02 -5.07 -5.39
N PHE A 80 -3.44 -3.97 -5.82
CA PHE A 80 -2.94 -3.82 -7.17
C PHE A 80 -1.45 -4.21 -7.23
N THR A 81 -1.00 -4.58 -8.42
CA THR A 81 0.42 -4.81 -8.67
C THR A 81 0.75 -4.33 -10.08
N ASP A 82 2.04 -4.39 -10.44
CA ASP A 82 2.50 -4.13 -11.81
C ASP A 82 2.45 -5.39 -12.69
N GLY A 83 1.77 -6.44 -12.24
CA GLY A 83 1.72 -7.72 -12.94
C GLY A 83 1.06 -7.63 -14.31
N ASN A 84 1.73 -8.12 -15.35
CA ASN A 84 1.23 -8.07 -16.72
C ASN A 84 0.96 -9.49 -17.22
N TYR A 85 -0.32 -9.89 -17.27
CA TYR A 85 -0.72 -11.23 -17.66
C TYR A 85 -0.41 -11.52 -19.13
N GLN A 86 -0.46 -10.50 -19.99
CA GLN A 86 -0.19 -10.61 -21.43
C GLN A 86 1.27 -10.97 -21.71
N THR A 87 2.20 -10.50 -20.88
CA THR A 87 3.64 -10.79 -21.03
C THR A 87 4.16 -11.84 -20.06
N THR A 88 3.51 -12.01 -18.92
CA THR A 88 3.90 -12.92 -17.85
C THR A 88 2.66 -13.62 -17.31
N PRO A 89 2.31 -14.80 -17.86
CA PRO A 89 1.14 -15.55 -17.40
C PRO A 89 1.15 -15.76 -15.88
N ASN A 90 -0.01 -15.61 -15.26
CA ASN A 90 -0.24 -15.64 -13.80
C ASN A 90 0.27 -14.41 -13.01
N SER A 91 0.77 -13.38 -13.70
CA SER A 91 1.06 -12.07 -13.12
C SER A 91 -0.13 -11.13 -13.37
N TYR A 92 -0.78 -10.64 -12.31
CA TYR A 92 -2.04 -9.88 -12.41
C TYR A 92 -1.91 -8.48 -11.82
N THR A 93 -2.46 -7.47 -12.49
CA THR A 93 -2.44 -6.07 -12.01
C THR A 93 -3.35 -5.83 -10.81
N MET A 94 -4.27 -6.74 -10.50
CA MET A 94 -5.23 -6.60 -9.41
C MET A 94 -5.56 -7.96 -8.81
N TRP A 95 -5.64 -7.99 -7.49
CA TRP A 95 -5.94 -9.13 -6.64
C TRP A 95 -7.03 -8.72 -5.65
N GLY A 96 -8.05 -9.54 -5.51
CA GLY A 96 -9.21 -9.28 -4.67
C GLY A 96 -9.50 -10.48 -3.79
N VAL A 97 -9.66 -10.23 -2.50
CA VAL A 97 -10.13 -11.21 -1.51
C VAL A 97 -11.37 -10.65 -0.83
N VAL A 98 -12.39 -11.49 -0.72
CA VAL A 98 -13.63 -11.19 -0.01
C VAL A 98 -13.87 -12.27 1.02
N ASN A 99 -13.93 -11.87 2.30
CA ASN A 99 -14.39 -12.75 3.35
C ASN A 99 -15.84 -12.42 3.69
N LEU A 100 -16.68 -13.44 3.66
CA LEU A 100 -18.08 -13.37 4.01
C LEU A 100 -18.31 -14.14 5.31
N PHE A 101 -19.04 -13.55 6.24
CA PHE A 101 -19.28 -14.12 7.56
C PHE A 101 -20.76 -14.03 7.93
N GLY A 102 -21.26 -15.09 8.55
CA GLY A 102 -22.61 -15.14 9.08
C GLY A 102 -22.64 -15.00 10.59
N TYR A 103 -23.45 -14.06 11.07
CA TYR A 103 -23.74 -13.89 12.50
C TYR A 103 -25.24 -13.86 12.75
N THR A 104 -25.69 -14.58 13.78
CA THR A 104 -27.07 -14.44 14.29
C THR A 104 -27.30 -13.11 15.01
N THR A 105 -26.23 -12.43 15.45
CA THR A 105 -26.24 -11.07 15.98
C THR A 105 -25.06 -10.31 15.40
N LEU A 106 -25.33 -9.17 14.75
CA LEU A 106 -24.28 -8.42 14.06
C LEU A 106 -23.20 -7.92 15.05
N PRO A 107 -21.91 -8.07 14.72
CA PRO A 107 -20.83 -7.50 15.52
C PRO A 107 -20.92 -5.98 15.64
N ALA A 108 -20.40 -5.44 16.74
CA ALA A 108 -20.29 -4.00 16.92
C ALA A 108 -19.41 -3.37 15.82
N GLY A 109 -19.84 -2.22 15.29
CA GLY A 109 -19.14 -1.54 14.20
C GLY A 109 -19.47 -2.07 12.80
N THR A 110 -20.39 -3.03 12.66
CA THR A 110 -20.97 -3.37 11.36
C THR A 110 -21.74 -2.17 10.80
N VAL A 111 -21.45 -1.83 9.54
CA VAL A 111 -22.11 -0.75 8.81
C VAL A 111 -22.88 -1.30 7.62
N ASN A 112 -23.93 -0.58 7.23
CA ASN A 112 -24.85 -0.96 6.16
C ASN A 112 -24.50 -0.32 4.80
N SER A 113 -23.40 0.42 4.71
CA SER A 113 -22.89 0.95 3.46
C SER A 113 -21.36 0.99 3.44
N PRO A 114 -20.73 0.84 2.25
CA PRO A 114 -19.29 1.02 2.10
C PRO A 114 -18.87 2.40 2.57
N GLY A 115 -17.80 2.48 3.37
CA GLY A 115 -17.24 3.75 3.84
C GLY A 115 -17.97 4.42 5.02
N ALA A 116 -19.08 3.88 5.53
CA ALA A 116 -19.81 4.45 6.65
C ALA A 116 -19.27 4.08 8.05
N GLY A 117 -18.21 3.26 8.12
CA GLY A 117 -17.51 3.02 9.38
C GLY A 117 -16.80 4.30 9.83
N THR A 118 -16.83 4.61 11.13
CA THR A 118 -15.75 5.42 11.71
C THR A 118 -14.43 4.82 11.24
N ALA A 119 -13.48 5.68 10.86
CA ALA A 119 -12.13 5.28 10.48
C ALA A 119 -11.70 4.08 11.33
N PRO A 120 -11.15 3.01 10.71
CA PRO A 120 -10.78 1.80 11.44
C PRO A 120 -10.05 2.21 12.71
N PRO A 121 -10.22 1.49 13.85
CA PRO A 121 -9.53 1.84 15.08
C PRO A 121 -8.11 2.18 14.71
N GLN A 122 -7.72 3.44 14.93
CA GLN A 122 -6.38 3.88 14.56
C GLN A 122 -5.47 2.86 15.21
N LEU A 123 -4.76 2.09 14.40
CA LEU A 123 -3.78 1.15 14.93
C LEU A 123 -2.94 1.98 15.91
N PRO A 124 -2.65 1.46 17.12
CA PRO A 124 -1.70 2.15 17.98
C PRO A 124 -0.51 2.57 17.11
N PRO A 125 -0.05 3.82 17.24
CA PRO A 125 0.98 4.35 16.35
C PRO A 125 2.07 3.29 16.21
N PRO A 126 2.45 2.94 14.96
CA PRO A 126 3.31 1.80 14.72
C PRO A 126 4.52 1.90 15.64
N THR A 127 4.72 0.86 16.43
CA THR A 127 5.93 0.78 17.24
C THR A 127 7.09 0.47 16.30
N VAL A 128 8.30 0.86 16.71
CA VAL A 128 9.53 0.70 15.91
C VAL A 128 9.78 -0.76 15.48
N CYS A 129 9.05 -1.73 16.04
CA CYS A 129 9.23 -3.17 15.83
C CYS A 129 8.04 -3.88 15.16
N ASP A 130 6.97 -3.18 14.79
CA ASP A 130 5.88 -3.82 14.04
C ASP A 130 6.38 -4.21 12.63
N PRO A 131 6.08 -5.43 12.14
CA PRO A 131 6.41 -5.79 10.77
C PRO A 131 5.70 -4.83 9.82
N ILE A 132 6.42 -4.33 8.82
CA ILE A 132 5.89 -3.40 7.81
C ILE A 132 4.68 -4.06 7.14
N VAL A 133 3.47 -3.66 7.55
CA VAL A 133 2.27 -3.92 6.76
C VAL A 133 2.45 -3.09 5.50
N LYS A 134 2.81 -3.74 4.39
CA LYS A 134 2.84 -3.13 3.05
C LYS A 134 1.42 -2.70 2.71
N HIS A 135 1.07 -1.46 3.03
CA HIS A 135 0.03 -0.77 2.30
C HIS A 135 0.61 -0.45 0.94
N GLU A 136 -0.09 -0.85 -0.12
CA GLU A 136 0.25 -0.37 -1.43
C GLU A 136 -0.04 1.14 -1.46
N PRO A 137 0.95 1.98 -1.81
CA PRO A 137 0.69 3.39 -1.99
C PRO A 137 -0.37 3.59 -3.08
N PRO A 138 -1.22 4.63 -2.99
CA PRO A 138 -2.12 4.97 -4.09
C PRO A 138 -1.30 5.10 -5.38
N THR A 139 -1.78 4.53 -6.50
CA THR A 139 -1.12 4.74 -7.80
C THR A 139 -1.36 6.16 -8.27
N LEU A 140 -0.51 7.06 -7.78
CA LEU A 140 -0.44 8.44 -8.18
C LEU A 140 0.36 8.54 -9.48
N ASP A 141 -0.06 9.43 -10.37
CA ASP A 141 0.78 9.86 -11.49
C ASP A 141 1.90 10.75 -10.95
N LEU A 142 3.10 10.18 -10.85
CA LEU A 142 4.29 10.87 -10.36
C LEU A 142 5.06 11.62 -11.45
N SER A 143 4.53 11.75 -12.68
CA SER A 143 5.25 12.40 -13.79
C SER A 143 5.71 13.83 -13.48
N ALA A 144 4.97 14.55 -12.63
CA ALA A 144 5.32 15.89 -12.16
C ALA A 144 6.12 15.92 -10.84
N ALA A 145 6.23 14.80 -10.13
CA ALA A 145 6.85 14.73 -8.81
C ALA A 145 8.37 15.02 -8.83
N ALA A 146 8.92 15.40 -7.67
CA ALA A 146 10.35 15.66 -7.50
C ALA A 146 11.21 14.40 -7.64
N ILE A 147 10.68 13.21 -7.37
CA ILE A 147 11.30 11.90 -7.63
C ILE A 147 10.17 11.02 -8.17
N ARG A 148 10.36 10.39 -9.33
CA ARG A 148 9.25 9.81 -10.10
C ARG A 148 9.14 8.31 -9.90
N SER A 149 10.23 7.67 -9.48
CA SER A 149 10.30 6.23 -9.29
C SER A 149 11.26 5.88 -8.17
N ALA A 150 10.98 4.78 -7.47
CA ALA A 150 11.91 4.18 -6.51
C ALA A 150 13.19 3.67 -7.19
N GLY A 151 13.22 3.57 -8.52
CA GLY A 151 14.41 3.26 -9.29
C GLY A 151 15.32 4.46 -9.56
N ASP A 152 14.85 5.70 -9.33
CA ASP A 152 15.66 6.90 -9.61
C ASP A 152 16.87 6.97 -8.66
N LEU A 153 17.99 7.49 -9.17
CA LEU A 153 19.18 7.74 -8.35
C LEU A 153 19.19 9.18 -7.87
N VAL A 154 19.34 9.38 -6.57
CA VAL A 154 19.39 10.70 -5.95
C VAL A 154 20.77 10.97 -5.37
N ALA A 155 21.29 12.17 -5.60
CA ALA A 155 22.59 12.61 -5.08
C ALA A 155 22.56 14.09 -4.70
N VAL A 156 23.48 14.51 -3.84
CA VAL A 156 23.72 15.93 -3.55
C VAL A 156 25.01 16.35 -4.25
N ASP A 157 24.94 17.41 -5.06
CA ASP A 157 26.12 17.94 -5.73
C ASP A 157 26.97 18.84 -4.81
N PRO A 158 28.22 19.21 -5.19
CA PRO A 158 29.08 20.04 -4.35
C PRO A 158 28.53 21.45 -4.05
N SER A 159 27.52 21.92 -4.80
CA SER A 159 26.85 23.20 -4.56
C SER A 159 25.66 23.06 -3.60
N GLY A 160 25.39 21.86 -3.09
CA GLY A 160 24.27 21.58 -2.20
C GLY A 160 22.93 21.47 -2.92
N ASN A 161 22.93 21.17 -4.22
CA ASN A 161 21.69 20.86 -4.95
C ASN A 161 21.37 19.38 -4.83
N LEU A 162 20.09 19.06 -4.59
CA LEU A 162 19.58 17.72 -4.72
C LEU A 162 19.35 17.42 -6.21
N ARG A 163 20.02 16.39 -6.71
CA ARG A 163 20.00 15.93 -8.08
C ARG A 163 19.28 14.60 -8.16
N ASP A 164 18.32 14.51 -9.05
CA ASP A 164 17.64 13.28 -9.40
C ASP A 164 18.06 12.83 -10.81
N TYR A 165 18.41 11.56 -10.94
CA TYR A 165 18.81 10.89 -12.16
C TYR A 165 17.72 9.85 -12.48
N PRO A 166 16.81 10.14 -13.43
CA PRO A 166 15.66 9.28 -13.67
C PRO A 166 16.07 7.89 -14.15
N ALA A 167 15.47 6.84 -13.61
CA ALA A 167 15.66 5.50 -14.13
C ALA A 167 15.00 5.34 -15.50
N LEU A 168 15.75 4.84 -16.49
CA LEU A 168 15.23 4.61 -17.84
C LEU A 168 14.66 3.19 -18.03
N GLY A 169 14.62 2.37 -16.97
CA GLY A 169 14.08 1.01 -17.00
C GLY A 169 14.94 -0.05 -17.71
N ASN A 170 16.11 0.34 -18.23
CA ASN A 170 17.07 -0.53 -18.93
C ASN A 170 18.40 -0.66 -18.18
N GLY A 171 18.40 -0.38 -16.88
CA GLY A 171 19.61 -0.34 -16.04
C GLY A 171 20.48 0.91 -16.24
N THR A 172 20.00 1.91 -16.98
CA THR A 172 20.69 3.20 -17.15
C THR A 172 19.87 4.36 -16.58
N PHE A 173 20.53 5.50 -16.38
CA PHE A 173 19.94 6.72 -15.85
C PHE A 173 19.94 7.85 -16.88
N GLY A 174 18.88 8.65 -16.85
CA GLY A 174 18.72 9.85 -17.67
C GLY A 174 19.58 11.02 -17.18
N PRO A 175 19.53 12.16 -17.91
CA PRO A 175 20.22 13.37 -17.49
C PRO A 175 19.69 13.86 -16.14
N ALA A 176 20.61 14.28 -15.27
CA ALA A 176 20.27 14.78 -13.95
C ALA A 176 19.41 16.04 -14.01
N ARG A 177 18.37 16.09 -13.18
CA ARG A 177 17.59 17.30 -12.90
C ARG A 177 17.84 17.79 -11.48
N THR A 178 17.86 19.11 -11.28
CA THR A 178 17.80 19.67 -9.93
C THR A 178 16.38 19.57 -9.42
N VAL A 179 16.20 18.95 -8.25
CA VAL A 179 14.90 18.73 -7.62
C VAL A 179 14.80 19.40 -6.25
N GLY A 180 15.90 19.95 -5.75
CA GLY A 180 15.94 20.74 -4.53
C GLY A 180 17.25 21.51 -4.39
N THR A 181 17.27 22.50 -3.50
CA THR A 181 18.45 23.29 -3.13
C THR A 181 18.54 23.39 -1.61
N GLY A 182 19.71 23.74 -1.07
CA GLY A 182 19.90 23.88 0.38
C GLY A 182 20.27 22.58 1.10
N PHE A 183 20.73 21.57 0.37
CA PHE A 183 21.18 20.28 0.91
C PHE A 183 22.68 20.29 1.27
N ALA A 184 23.32 21.46 1.28
CA ALA A 184 24.71 21.61 1.69
C ALA A 184 24.90 21.11 3.13
N GLY A 185 25.94 20.29 3.33
CA GLY A 185 26.20 19.66 4.62
C GLY A 185 25.35 18.41 4.91
N ALA A 186 24.63 17.88 3.91
CA ALA A 186 24.11 16.53 3.97
C ALA A 186 25.27 15.52 4.07
N LYS A 187 25.19 14.64 5.06
CA LYS A 187 26.05 13.47 5.23
C LYS A 187 25.51 12.28 4.45
N GLU A 188 24.20 12.09 4.48
CA GLU A 188 23.50 10.99 3.80
C GLU A 188 22.11 11.46 3.37
N VAL A 189 21.67 10.96 2.23
CA VAL A 189 20.34 11.20 1.67
C VAL A 189 19.70 9.86 1.33
N MET A 190 18.47 9.67 1.79
CA MET A 190 17.68 8.46 1.60
C MET A 190 16.34 8.83 0.98
N THR A 191 15.86 8.00 0.07
CA THR A 191 14.52 8.11 -0.51
C THR A 191 13.59 7.09 0.14
N THR A 192 12.37 7.50 0.47
CA THR A 192 11.37 6.65 1.11
C THR A 192 9.97 7.23 0.90
N ASP A 193 8.91 6.52 1.25
CA ASP A 193 7.55 7.08 1.37
C ASP A 193 7.21 7.06 2.87
N TRP A 194 7.59 8.12 3.57
CA TRP A 194 7.56 8.18 5.03
C TRP A 194 6.16 8.43 5.54
N ASP A 195 5.42 9.34 4.90
CA ASP A 195 4.05 9.69 5.28
C ASP A 195 2.98 8.79 4.64
N ARG A 196 3.40 7.86 3.76
CA ARG A 196 2.55 6.85 3.10
C ARG A 196 1.52 7.47 2.17
N ASP A 197 1.84 8.63 1.57
CA ASP A 197 0.97 9.29 0.62
C ASP A 197 1.18 8.80 -0.83
N GLY A 198 2.16 7.92 -1.06
CA GLY A 198 2.50 7.36 -2.36
C GLY A 198 3.39 8.25 -3.22
N VAL A 199 3.90 9.35 -2.66
CA VAL A 199 4.93 10.19 -3.26
C VAL A 199 6.27 9.92 -2.56
N ILE A 200 7.37 9.99 -3.32
CA ILE A 200 8.69 9.75 -2.75
C ILE A 200 9.16 10.98 -1.97
N ASP A 201 9.43 10.76 -0.69
CA ASP A 201 10.03 11.66 0.27
C ASP A 201 11.57 11.55 0.29
N VAL A 202 12.20 12.57 0.87
CA VAL A 202 13.65 12.60 1.09
C VAL A 202 13.95 12.77 2.58
N LEU A 203 14.66 11.81 3.16
CA LEU A 203 15.23 11.89 4.49
C LEU A 203 16.72 12.22 4.38
N VAL A 204 17.13 13.29 5.07
CA VAL A 204 18.51 13.78 5.05
C VAL A 204 19.10 13.68 6.44
N GLN A 205 20.24 13.01 6.56
CA GLN A 205 21.12 13.16 7.71
C GLN A 205 22.11 14.27 7.43
N MET A 206 22.10 15.31 8.25
CA MET A 206 23.07 16.41 8.20
C MET A 206 24.35 16.03 8.94
N LEU A 207 25.47 16.66 8.59
CA LEU A 207 26.77 16.48 9.26
C LEU A 207 26.72 16.86 10.75
N ASP A 208 25.81 17.76 11.13
CA ASP A 208 25.58 18.18 12.52
C ASP A 208 24.68 17.22 13.31
N GLY A 209 24.29 16.09 12.70
CA GLY A 209 23.49 15.04 13.31
C GLY A 209 21.97 15.27 13.24
N ARG A 210 21.49 16.39 12.68
CA ARG A 210 20.06 16.60 12.45
C ARG A 210 19.53 15.65 11.38
N LEU A 211 18.31 15.17 11.58
CA LEU A 211 17.52 14.48 10.57
C LEU A 211 16.44 15.43 10.06
N LEU A 212 16.38 15.62 8.74
CA LEU A 212 15.40 16.47 8.07
C LEU A 212 14.59 15.60 7.10
N LEU A 213 13.27 15.64 7.23
CA LEU A 213 12.36 14.99 6.28
C LEU A 213 11.77 16.04 5.35
N TYR A 214 11.83 15.76 4.05
CA TYR A 214 11.24 16.54 2.98
C TYR A 214 10.16 15.69 2.30
N PRO A 215 8.89 15.82 2.71
CA PRO A 215 7.84 15.04 2.09
C PRO A 215 7.63 15.46 0.63
N GLY A 216 7.41 14.49 -0.26
CA GLY A 216 7.17 14.71 -1.67
C GLY A 216 5.83 15.41 -1.96
N VAL A 217 5.72 15.99 -3.15
CA VAL A 217 4.46 16.53 -3.66
C VAL A 217 4.24 16.01 -5.08
N VAL A 218 3.04 15.49 -5.36
CA VAL A 218 2.68 14.92 -6.66
C VAL A 218 2.83 15.94 -7.80
N SER A 219 2.58 17.23 -7.53
CA SER A 219 2.75 18.33 -8.49
C SER A 219 4.19 18.83 -8.64
N GLY A 220 5.14 18.21 -7.94
CA GLY A 220 6.55 18.55 -7.95
C GLY A 220 7.03 19.29 -6.70
N GLY A 221 8.33 19.17 -6.44
CA GLY A 221 8.98 19.71 -5.24
C GLY A 221 8.69 18.91 -3.98
N PHE A 222 8.97 19.53 -2.83
CA PHE A 222 8.79 18.96 -1.50
C PHE A 222 7.96 19.91 -0.62
N LYS A 223 7.20 19.36 0.33
CA LYS A 223 6.53 20.10 1.40
C LYS A 223 7.59 20.77 2.29
N ALA A 224 7.14 21.70 3.14
CA ALA A 224 8.02 22.29 4.15
C ALA A 224 8.65 21.20 5.02
N GLN A 225 9.97 21.30 5.22
CA GLN A 225 10.75 20.28 5.93
C GLN A 225 10.25 20.09 7.37
N TRP A 226 10.10 18.83 7.78
CA TRP A 226 9.84 18.50 9.19
C TRP A 226 11.18 18.42 9.92
N CYS A 227 11.38 19.29 10.90
CA CYS A 227 12.59 19.34 11.69
C CYS A 227 12.37 18.55 12.99
N TRP A 228 12.85 17.31 13.05
CA TRP A 228 12.94 16.59 14.31
C TRP A 228 14.27 16.93 14.96
N ALA A 229 14.29 17.89 15.89
CA ALA A 229 15.46 18.15 16.71
C ALA A 229 15.61 17.07 17.79
N TYR A 230 15.98 15.85 17.41
CA TYR A 230 16.56 14.92 18.38
C TYR A 230 18.08 14.98 18.23
N ARG A 231 18.77 15.60 19.20
CA ARG A 231 20.22 15.38 19.34
C ARG A 231 20.38 13.91 19.67
N VAL A 232 20.86 13.12 18.73
CA VAL A 232 21.46 11.82 19.07
C VAL A 232 22.66 12.16 19.93
N GLY A 233 22.49 12.05 21.25
CA GLY A 233 23.53 12.38 22.22
C GLY A 233 24.80 11.58 21.90
N SER A 234 25.92 12.29 21.82
CA SER A 234 27.25 11.70 21.92
C SER A 234 27.31 10.91 23.23
N ARG A 235 27.78 9.66 23.16
CA ARG A 235 28.30 8.97 24.34
C ARG A 235 29.49 9.71 24.90
#